data_AF-A0A2A2M5U4-F1
#
_entry.id   AF-A0A2A2M5U4-F1
#
_cell.length_a   1.000
_cell.length_b   1.000
_cell.length_c   1.000
_cell.angle_alpha   90.00
_cell.angle_beta   90.00
_cell.angle_gamma   90.00
#
_symmetry.space_group_name_H-M   'P 1'
#
loop_
_entity.id
_entity.type
_entity.pdbx_description
1 polymer ?
#
loop_
_entity_poly.entity_id
_entity_poly.type
_entity_poly.pdbx_seq_one_letter_code
_entity_poly.pdbx_strand_id
1 'polypeptide(L)'
;MTYGQLAKLLHQGAELYSTTLTEAFGWGDYQQLHGPRATLLFARDGQGWVHVASPDNPLKPQPGWTLVALVEPELTEQPVAH
;
A
#
# COMPACT_ATOMS: atom_id res chain seq x y z
N MET A 1 -8.62 2.55 -9.64
CA MET A 1 -8.71 3.71 -8.73
C MET A 1 -9.00 4.97 -9.52
N THR A 2 -9.95 5.79 -9.07
CA THR A 2 -10.06 7.18 -9.51
C THR A 2 -9.53 8.12 -8.42
N TYR A 3 -9.17 9.35 -8.79
CA TYR A 3 -8.69 10.36 -7.84
C TYR A 3 -9.69 10.61 -6.69
N GLY A 4 -11.00 10.59 -6.99
CA GLY A 4 -12.04 10.75 -5.98
C GLY A 4 -12.06 9.64 -4.92
N GLN A 5 -11.71 8.40 -5.29
CA GLN A 5 -11.57 7.31 -4.32
C GLN A 5 -10.37 7.52 -3.41
N LEU A 6 -9.23 7.96 -3.95
CA LEU A 6 -8.03 8.24 -3.16
C LEU A 6 -8.28 9.37 -2.15
N ALA A 7 -8.87 10.48 -2.60
CA ALA A 7 -9.19 11.62 -1.75
C ALA A 7 -10.19 11.24 -0.63
N LYS A 8 -11.14 10.35 -0.92
CA LYS A 8 -12.07 9.83 0.08
C LYS A 8 -11.35 9.00 1.13
N LEU A 9 -10.46 8.10 0.73
CA LEU A 9 -9.69 7.27 1.66
C LEU A 9 -8.77 8.14 2.54
N LEU A 10 -8.07 9.13 1.97
CA LEU A 10 -7.25 10.08 2.73
C LEU A 10 -8.09 10.87 3.74
N HIS A 11 -9.28 11.36 3.36
CA HIS A 11 -10.20 12.00 4.30
C HIS A 11 -10.71 11.06 5.39
N GLN A 12 -10.79 9.76 5.13
CA GLN A 12 -11.17 8.74 6.11
C GLN A 12 -10.03 8.38 7.07
N GLY A 13 -8.87 9.05 6.96
CA GLY A 13 -7.71 8.81 7.81
C GLY A 13 -6.76 7.74 7.26
N ALA A 14 -6.89 7.35 6.00
CA ALA A 14 -5.96 6.42 5.37
C ALA A 14 -4.54 7.01 5.30
N GLU A 15 -3.57 6.20 5.70
CA GLU A 15 -2.17 6.60 5.76
C GLU A 15 -1.35 5.93 4.66
N LEU A 16 -0.36 6.66 4.15
CA LEU A 16 0.60 6.13 3.20
C LEU A 16 1.69 5.36 3.94
N TYR A 17 1.70 4.05 3.80
CA TYR A 17 2.75 3.18 4.32
C TYR A 17 3.73 2.80 3.22
N SER A 18 5.01 2.94 3.53
CA SER A 18 6.11 2.44 2.70
C SER A 18 6.66 1.16 3.33
N THR A 19 6.45 0.03 2.65
CA THR A 19 6.95 -1.27 3.10
C THR A 19 8.08 -1.73 2.18
N THR A 20 9.27 -1.91 2.73
CA THR A 20 10.39 -2.46 1.97
C THR A 20 10.38 -3.97 2.07
N LEU A 21 10.30 -4.65 0.93
CA LEU A 21 10.42 -6.10 0.86
C LEU A 21 11.85 -6.52 1.19
N THR A 22 11.97 -7.62 1.91
CA THR A 22 13.27 -8.22 2.26
C THR A 22 13.25 -9.70 1.88
N GLU A 23 14.38 -10.38 1.97
CA GLU A 23 14.43 -11.83 1.73
C GLU A 23 13.56 -12.62 2.72
N ALA A 24 13.34 -12.08 3.92
CA ALA A 24 12.50 -12.67 4.96
C ALA A 24 11.03 -12.24 4.89
N PHE A 25 10.71 -11.15 4.18
CA PHE A 25 9.35 -10.61 4.05
C PHE A 25 9.07 -10.28 2.58
N GLY A 26 8.44 -11.22 1.89
CA GLY A 26 8.20 -11.15 0.46
C GLY A 26 6.84 -10.55 0.10
N TRP A 27 6.56 -10.57 -1.20
CA TRP A 27 5.27 -10.12 -1.74
C TRP A 27 4.09 -10.96 -1.19
N GLY A 28 4.29 -12.26 -0.98
CA GLY A 28 3.28 -13.15 -0.40
C GLY A 28 2.91 -12.76 1.03
N ASP A 29 3.91 -12.54 1.89
CA ASP A 29 3.72 -12.10 3.28
C ASP A 29 3.02 -10.74 3.34
N TYR A 30 3.43 -9.82 2.47
CA TYR A 30 2.78 -8.51 2.35
C TYR A 30 1.31 -8.63 1.99
N GLN A 31 0.97 -9.43 0.96
CA GLN A 31 -0.42 -9.67 0.58
C GLN A 31 -1.22 -10.35 1.69
N GLN A 32 -0.59 -11.23 2.48
CA GLN A 32 -1.26 -11.92 3.58
C GLN A 32 -1.49 -11.01 4.79
N LEU A 33 -0.55 -10.12 5.11
CA LEU A 33 -0.64 -9.19 6.23
C LEU A 33 -1.61 -8.04 5.95
N HIS A 34 -1.61 -7.54 4.72
CA HIS A 34 -2.24 -6.27 4.36
C HIS A 34 -3.27 -6.35 3.22
N GLY A 35 -3.37 -7.48 2.51
CA GLY A 35 -4.12 -7.62 1.25
C GLY A 35 -5.56 -7.09 1.18
N PRO A 36 -6.39 -7.15 2.25
CA PRO A 36 -7.74 -6.60 2.19
C PRO A 36 -7.86 -5.13 2.61
N ARG A 37 -6.85 -4.54 3.28
CA ARG A 37 -6.89 -3.16 3.83
C ARG A 37 -5.85 -2.22 3.24
N ALA A 38 -4.86 -2.75 2.54
CA ALA A 38 -3.83 -1.96 1.88
C ALA A 38 -4.06 -1.92 0.38
N THR A 39 -4.36 -0.72 -0.09
CA THR A 39 -4.44 -0.42 -1.50
C THR A 39 -3.04 -0.09 -2.00
N LEU A 40 -2.40 -1.02 -2.72
CA LEU A 40 -1.10 -0.76 -3.34
C LEU A 40 -1.24 0.34 -4.41
N LEU A 41 -0.44 1.39 -4.29
CA LEU A 41 -0.42 2.49 -5.27
C LEU A 41 0.70 2.26 -6.28
N PHE A 42 1.92 2.11 -5.79
CA PHE A 42 3.10 1.90 -6.61
C PHE A 42 4.19 1.19 -5.81
N ALA A 43 5.11 0.53 -6.50
CA ALA A 43 6.33 -0.01 -5.91
C ALA A 43 7.53 0.70 -6.54
N ARG A 44 8.59 0.87 -5.77
CA ARG A 44 9.88 1.35 -6.23
C ARG A 44 10.85 0.18 -6.28
N ASP A 45 11.50 -0.05 -7.41
CA ASP A 45 12.54 -1.07 -7.51
C ASP A 45 13.86 -0.61 -6.88
N GLY A 46 14.80 -1.54 -6.70
CA GLY A 46 16.13 -1.25 -6.13
C GLY A 46 16.99 -0.30 -6.97
N GLN A 47 16.70 -0.13 -8.27
CA GLN A 47 17.32 0.89 -9.13
C GLN A 47 16.64 2.26 -9.00
N GLY A 48 15.50 2.34 -8.31
CA GLY A 48 14.80 3.58 -8.03
C GLY A 48 13.63 3.90 -8.97
N TRP A 49 13.27 3.01 -9.89
CA TRP A 49 12.13 3.13 -10.79
C TRP A 49 10.82 2.84 -10.08
N VAL A 50 9.80 3.65 -10.40
CA VAL A 50 8.46 3.50 -9.86
C VAL A 50 7.60 2.69 -10.82
N HIS A 51 7.10 1.56 -10.34
CA HIS A 51 6.19 0.64 -11.00
C HIS A 51 4.78 0.81 -10.42
N VAL A 52 3.83 1.25 -11.25
CA VAL A 52 2.43 1.43 -10.84
C VAL A 52 1.69 0.10 -10.91
N ALA A 53 0.96 -0.25 -9.85
CA ALA A 53 0.15 -1.45 -9.81
C ALA A 53 -1.08 -1.27 -10.70
N SER A 54 -1.14 -2.03 -11.79
CA SER A 54 -2.26 -2.05 -12.72
C SER A 54 -2.82 -3.46 -12.82
N PRO A 55 -4.16 -3.62 -12.94
CA PRO A 55 -4.78 -4.94 -13.11
C PRO A 55 -4.29 -5.68 -14.38
N ASP A 56 -3.88 -4.94 -15.41
CA ASP A 56 -3.33 -5.47 -16.66
C ASP A 56 -1.89 -5.99 -16.53
N ASN A 57 -1.13 -5.50 -15.54
CA ASN A 57 0.27 -5.88 -15.36
C ASN A 57 0.54 -6.15 -13.88
N PRO A 58 0.38 -7.41 -13.42
CA PRO A 58 0.59 -7.75 -12.02
C PRO A 58 2.05 -7.47 -11.64
N LEU A 59 2.24 -6.53 -10.72
CA LEU A 59 3.55 -6.27 -10.15
C LEU A 59 4.05 -7.53 -9.43
N LYS A 60 5.28 -7.93 -9.73
CA LYS A 60 6.02 -8.96 -8.98
C LYS A 60 7.19 -8.29 -8.26
N PRO A 61 6.93 -7.59 -7.15
CA PRO A 61 7.97 -6.89 -6.43
C PRO A 61 8.92 -7.92 -5.79
N GLN A 62 10.21 -7.63 -5.84
CA GLN A 62 11.27 -8.50 -5.35
C GLN A 62 11.83 -7.98 -4.03
N PRO A 63 12.57 -8.81 -3.27
CA PRO A 63 13.35 -8.34 -2.14
C PRO A 63 14.21 -7.12 -2.52
N GLY A 64 14.18 -6.08 -1.70
CA GLY A 64 14.81 -4.78 -1.96
C GLY A 64 13.90 -3.73 -2.60
N TRP A 65 12.67 -4.09 -2.98
CA TRP A 65 11.69 -3.13 -3.51
C TRP A 65 10.92 -2.44 -2.38
N THR A 66 10.62 -1.16 -2.56
CA THR A 66 9.80 -0.38 -1.63
C THR A 66 8.38 -0.24 -2.15
N LEU A 67 7.44 -0.93 -1.55
CA LEU A 67 6.01 -0.81 -1.82
C LEU A 67 5.46 0.42 -1.12
N VAL A 68 4.69 1.23 -1.84
CA VAL A 68 3.93 2.33 -1.25
C VAL A 68 2.46 2.02 -1.42
N ALA A 69 1.79 1.83 -0.30
CA ALA A 69 0.38 1.51 -0.25
C ALA A 69 -0.34 2.46 0.69
N LEU A 70 -1.60 2.69 0.36
CA LEU A 70 -2.53 3.34 1.24
C LEU A 70 -3.16 2.29 2.15
N VAL A 71 -2.89 2.37 3.44
CA VAL A 71 -3.46 1.49 4.44
C VAL A 71 -4.61 2.23 5.11
N GLU A 72 -5.81 1.66 5.00
CA GLU A 72 -6.94 2.18 5.75
C GLU A 72 -6.71 1.95 7.25
N PRO A 73 -6.92 2.96 8.11
CA PRO A 73 -6.83 2.77 9.54
C PRO A 73 -7.82 1.68 9.90
N GLU A 74 -7.41 0.79 10.81
CA GLU A 74 -8.39 -0.02 11.51
C GLU A 74 -9.43 0.95 12.08
N LEU A 75 -10.71 0.69 11.79
CA LEU A 75 -11.86 1.31 12.46
C LEU A 75 -11.85 0.92 13.95
N THR A 76 -10.75 1.13 14.66
CA THR A 76 -10.77 1.44 16.07
C THR A 76 -11.37 2.83 16.16
N GLU A 77 -12.68 2.82 16.37
CA GLU A 77 -13.47 3.93 16.88
C GLU A 77 -12.63 4.78 17.84
N GLN A 78 -12.21 5.96 17.38
CA GLN A 78 -11.98 7.08 18.28
C GLN A 78 -12.92 8.20 17.87
N PRO A 79 -14.18 8.19 18.32
CA PRO A 79 -14.91 9.43 18.52
C PRO A 79 -14.30 10.07 19.76
N VAL A 80 -13.69 11.25 19.63
CA VAL A 80 -13.73 12.40 20.57
C VAL A 80 -12.72 13.45 20.08
N ALA A 81 -13.16 14.56 19.50
CA ALA A 81 -13.60 15.80 20.16
C ALA A 81 -12.42 16.65 20.68
N HIS A 82 -12.11 17.78 20.02
CA HIS A 82 -12.67 19.11 20.32
C HIS A 82 -12.30 20.10 19.21
#